data_AF-A0A661NDX0-F1
#
_entry.id   AF-A0A661NDX0-F1
#
_cell.length_a   1.000
_cell.length_b   1.000
_cell.length_c   1.000
_cell.angle_alpha   90.00
_cell.angle_beta   90.00
_cell.angle_gamma   90.00
#
_symmetry.space_group_name_H-M   'P 1'
#
loop_
_entity.id
_entity.type
_entity.pdbx_description
1 polymer ?
#
loop_
_entity_poly.entity_id
_entity_poly.type
_entity_poly.pdbx_seq_one_letter_code
_entity_poly.pdbx_strand_id
1 'polypeptide(L)'
;EAADGDPFTSLEHGWDEAFGYFGAATAYGDRSVSEIAASRAVDRNGDGAIDLLRECDFGASVNAGKRDHGSADAAPTNFAAQAFLAFRTGRTIISDAGGALDADQMAALTEQRDLAIGAWEAAIAATVVHYINDVLGDMGDFDTAAYDHDAFLNHAKHWSEMKGFAMMFQFNPRSPLGRDQFVQLHTLLGDAPVLPAAGAGAADDYRASLREARGILAAAYAFDAANIGDDAGQGGW
;
A
#
# COMPACT_ATOMS: atom_id res chain seq x y z
N GLU A 1 -0.36 -22.42 24.06
CA GLU A 1 -0.79 -22.00 25.41
C GLU A 1 -0.12 -20.68 25.74
N ALA A 2 -0.68 -19.89 26.67
CA ALA A 2 -0.02 -18.71 27.17
C ALA A 2 1.24 -19.12 27.95
N ALA A 3 2.32 -18.34 27.83
CA ALA A 3 3.45 -18.50 28.73
C ALA A 3 3.03 -18.09 30.15
N ASP A 4 3.68 -18.64 31.18
CA ASP A 4 3.30 -18.40 32.58
C ASP A 4 3.41 -16.90 32.91
N GLY A 5 2.25 -16.25 33.12
CA GLY A 5 2.12 -14.82 33.41
C GLY A 5 1.68 -13.93 32.25
N ASP A 6 1.69 -14.41 31.01
CA ASP A 6 1.24 -13.62 29.85
C ASP A 6 -0.28 -13.72 29.65
N PRO A 7 -0.97 -12.60 29.34
CA PRO A 7 -2.42 -12.63 29.08
C PRO A 7 -2.76 -13.16 27.67
N PHE A 8 -1.77 -13.58 26.88
CA PHE A 8 -1.91 -14.02 25.49
C PHE A 8 -1.00 -15.23 25.18
N THR A 9 -1.38 -15.99 24.15
CA THR A 9 -0.53 -17.04 23.57
C THR A 9 0.49 -16.46 22.59
N SER A 10 1.56 -17.20 22.28
CA SER A 10 2.55 -16.77 21.27
C SER A 10 1.95 -16.55 19.88
N LEU A 11 0.90 -17.30 19.51
CA LEU A 11 0.22 -17.14 18.23
C LEU A 11 -0.63 -15.86 18.21
N GLU A 12 -1.33 -15.55 19.30
CA GLU A 12 -2.03 -14.27 19.45
C GLU A 12 -1.06 -13.10 19.37
N HIS A 13 0.07 -13.19 20.08
CA HIS A 13 1.09 -12.15 20.04
C HIS A 13 1.61 -11.89 18.62
N GLY A 14 2.01 -12.93 17.90
CA GLY A 14 2.52 -12.77 16.53
C GLY A 14 1.46 -12.24 15.55
N TRP A 15 0.19 -12.59 15.76
CA TRP A 15 -0.91 -12.07 14.96
C TRP A 15 -1.19 -10.59 15.25
N ASP A 16 -1.23 -10.23 16.54
CA ASP A 16 -1.46 -8.86 17.00
C ASP A 16 -0.28 -7.93 16.62
N GLU A 17 0.95 -8.44 16.63
CA GLU A 17 2.15 -7.73 16.13
C GLU A 17 2.05 -7.47 14.62
N ALA A 18 1.63 -8.45 13.82
CA ALA A 18 1.41 -8.27 12.38
C ALA A 18 0.32 -7.21 12.09
N PHE A 19 -0.78 -7.22 12.85
CA PHE A 19 -1.80 -6.18 12.78
C PHE A 19 -1.25 -4.80 13.15
N GLY A 20 -0.40 -4.72 14.19
CA GLY A 20 0.31 -3.51 14.58
C GLY A 20 1.20 -2.95 13.46
N TYR A 21 1.88 -3.81 12.69
CA TYR A 21 2.66 -3.37 11.53
C TYR A 21 1.82 -2.91 10.34
N PHE A 22 0.62 -3.48 10.15
CA PHE A 22 -0.34 -2.92 9.20
C PHE A 22 -0.77 -1.50 9.62
N GLY A 23 -0.81 -1.25 10.93
CA GLY A 23 -0.94 0.09 11.51
C GLY A 23 -2.38 0.61 11.54
N ALA A 24 -3.37 -0.27 11.56
CA ALA A 24 -4.77 0.12 11.70
C ALA A 24 -5.14 0.30 13.19
N ALA A 25 -5.89 1.35 13.49
CA ALA A 25 -6.50 1.53 14.80
C ALA A 25 -7.57 0.46 15.07
N THR A 26 -7.89 0.19 16.33
CA THR A 26 -8.94 -0.80 16.65
C THR A 26 -10.32 -0.41 16.11
N ALA A 27 -10.57 0.89 15.91
CA ALA A 27 -11.81 1.43 15.33
C ALA A 27 -11.70 1.70 13.81
N TYR A 28 -10.72 1.11 13.13
CA TYR A 28 -10.50 1.29 11.69
C TYR A 28 -11.71 0.85 10.86
N GLY A 29 -12.30 -0.31 11.19
CA GLY A 29 -13.51 -0.82 10.52
C GLY A 29 -14.76 0.03 10.70
N ASP A 30 -14.74 1.00 11.62
CA ASP A 30 -15.84 1.95 11.83
C ASP A 30 -15.65 3.23 11.00
N ARG A 31 -14.62 3.29 10.14
CA ARG A 31 -14.31 4.44 9.28
C ARG A 31 -14.65 4.12 7.83
N SER A 32 -15.21 5.09 7.13
CA SER A 32 -15.24 5.07 5.67
C SER A 32 -13.84 5.28 5.08
N VAL A 33 -13.65 4.81 3.84
CA VAL A 33 -12.38 5.00 3.12
C VAL A 33 -12.03 6.48 2.93
N SER A 34 -13.03 7.36 2.75
CA SER A 34 -12.83 8.80 2.65
C SER A 34 -12.35 9.41 3.97
N GLU A 35 -12.89 8.96 5.11
CA GLU A 35 -12.42 9.40 6.42
C GLU A 35 -10.98 8.96 6.68
N ILE A 36 -10.61 7.71 6.33
CA ILE A 36 -9.23 7.21 6.46
C ILE A 36 -8.28 8.00 5.56
N ALA A 37 -8.68 8.27 4.31
CA ALA A 37 -7.88 9.02 3.35
C ALA A 37 -7.66 10.48 3.78
N ALA A 38 -8.67 11.10 4.40
CA ALA A 38 -8.64 12.51 4.79
C ALA A 38 -7.79 12.78 6.04
N SER A 39 -7.82 11.89 7.04
CA SER A 39 -7.04 12.06 8.27
C SER A 39 -6.55 10.73 8.79
N ARG A 40 -5.34 10.68 9.32
CA ARG A 40 -4.87 9.50 10.04
C ARG A 40 -5.49 9.36 11.44
N ALA A 41 -5.95 10.46 12.05
CA ALA A 41 -6.43 10.48 13.43
C ALA A 41 -7.78 11.20 13.57
N VAL A 42 -8.68 10.65 14.38
CA VAL A 42 -10.00 11.22 14.67
C VAL A 42 -10.34 11.00 16.14
N ASP A 43 -10.50 12.09 16.90
CA ASP A 43 -11.05 12.05 18.27
C ASP A 43 -12.51 11.60 18.19
N ARG A 44 -12.74 10.31 18.44
CA ARG A 44 -14.07 9.70 18.31
C ARG A 44 -14.88 9.84 19.58
N ASN A 45 -14.22 9.83 20.74
CA ASN A 45 -14.90 9.91 22.02
C ASN A 45 -15.20 11.37 22.46
N GLY A 46 -14.63 12.35 21.76
CA GLY A 46 -14.84 13.78 21.97
C GLY A 46 -14.16 14.33 23.23
N ASP A 47 -13.13 13.66 23.74
CA ASP A 47 -12.42 14.07 24.95
C ASP A 47 -11.33 15.12 24.73
N GLY A 48 -11.08 15.50 23.47
CA GLY A 48 -10.10 16.48 23.07
C GLY A 48 -8.67 15.93 22.95
N ALA A 49 -8.47 14.63 23.08
CA ALA A 49 -7.21 13.93 22.86
C ALA A 49 -7.37 12.86 21.76
N ILE A 50 -6.23 12.33 21.29
CA ILE A 50 -6.20 11.21 20.36
C ILE A 50 -5.63 9.99 21.09
N ASP A 51 -6.41 8.93 21.18
CA ASP A 51 -5.91 7.62 21.57
C ASP A 51 -5.13 7.00 20.41
N LEU A 52 -3.81 6.90 20.55
CA LEU A 52 -2.94 6.39 19.50
C LEU A 52 -3.23 4.93 19.10
N LEU A 53 -3.91 4.15 19.95
CA LEU A 53 -4.28 2.77 19.64
C LEU A 53 -5.68 2.65 19.03
N ARG A 54 -6.63 3.49 19.48
CA ARG A 54 -8.03 3.38 19.08
C ARG A 54 -8.44 4.32 17.96
N GLU A 55 -7.73 5.43 17.82
CA GLU A 55 -8.16 6.59 17.03
C GLU A 55 -7.12 7.07 16.02
N CYS A 56 -5.94 6.44 15.98
CA CYS A 56 -4.86 6.82 15.07
C CYS A 56 -4.40 5.64 14.20
N ASP A 57 -4.46 5.86 12.90
CA ASP A 57 -3.93 4.98 11.86
C ASP A 57 -2.51 5.38 11.47
N PHE A 58 -1.72 4.42 11.02
CA PHE A 58 -0.31 4.59 10.66
C PHE A 58 0.03 3.85 9.37
N GLY A 59 0.97 4.43 8.63
CA GLY A 59 1.67 3.75 7.54
C GLY A 59 0.72 3.09 6.52
N ALA A 60 0.76 1.76 6.46
CA ALA A 60 0.09 0.96 5.44
C ALA A 60 -1.44 1.07 5.47
N SER A 61 -2.06 1.12 6.65
CA SER A 61 -3.52 1.23 6.78
C SER A 61 -4.06 2.55 6.19
N VAL A 62 -3.31 3.65 6.34
CA VAL A 62 -3.66 4.95 5.74
C VAL A 62 -3.50 4.88 4.22
N ASN A 63 -2.44 4.26 3.72
CA ASN A 63 -2.22 4.11 2.28
C ASN A 63 -3.29 3.23 1.63
N ALA A 64 -3.68 2.13 2.26
CA ALA A 64 -4.80 1.30 1.80
C ALA A 64 -6.09 2.12 1.67
N GLY A 65 -6.45 2.90 2.68
CA GLY A 65 -7.62 3.78 2.61
C GLY A 65 -7.52 4.85 1.52
N LYS A 66 -6.34 5.45 1.32
CA LYS A 66 -6.09 6.40 0.23
C LYS A 66 -6.22 5.77 -1.16
N ARG A 67 -5.72 4.55 -1.35
CA ARG A 67 -5.80 3.84 -2.64
C ARG A 67 -7.21 3.37 -2.95
N ASP A 68 -7.95 2.93 -1.95
CA ASP A 68 -9.38 2.63 -2.12
C ASP A 68 -10.16 3.91 -2.44
N HIS A 69 -9.92 5.00 -1.72
CA HIS A 69 -10.57 6.28 -1.98
C HIS A 69 -10.26 6.86 -3.37
N GLY A 70 -9.02 6.71 -3.84
CA GLY A 70 -8.57 7.18 -5.15
C GLY A 70 -8.79 6.19 -6.29
N SER A 71 -9.41 5.04 -6.05
CA SER A 71 -9.72 4.08 -7.11
C SER A 71 -10.86 4.58 -8.00
N ALA A 72 -10.85 4.18 -9.27
CA ALA A 72 -11.85 4.56 -10.24
C ALA A 72 -13.23 4.01 -9.86
N ASP A 73 -14.28 4.82 -10.01
CA ASP A 73 -15.67 4.42 -9.71
C ASP A 73 -16.12 3.16 -10.47
N ALA A 74 -15.59 2.96 -11.69
CA ALA A 74 -15.88 1.79 -12.51
C ALA A 74 -15.15 0.52 -12.06
N ALA A 75 -14.11 0.65 -11.23
CA ALA A 75 -13.28 -0.44 -10.74
C ALA A 75 -12.77 -0.17 -9.30
N PRO A 76 -13.68 -0.04 -8.32
CA PRO A 76 -13.30 0.32 -6.97
C PRO A 76 -12.48 -0.78 -6.31
N THR A 77 -11.45 -0.40 -5.56
CA THR A 77 -10.69 -1.33 -4.71
C THR A 77 -11.18 -1.31 -3.26
N ASN A 78 -10.77 -2.32 -2.49
CA ASN A 78 -11.21 -2.49 -1.10
C ASN A 78 -10.11 -3.10 -0.21
N PHE A 79 -8.86 -2.69 -0.43
CA PHE A 79 -7.70 -3.20 0.29
C PHE A 79 -7.77 -2.95 1.79
N ALA A 80 -8.25 -1.78 2.20
CA ALA A 80 -8.40 -1.37 3.59
C ALA A 80 -9.29 -2.35 4.36
N ALA A 81 -10.51 -2.59 3.86
CA ALA A 81 -11.44 -3.48 4.54
C ALA A 81 -11.00 -4.94 4.42
N GLN A 82 -10.45 -5.37 3.28
CA GLN A 82 -9.96 -6.74 3.10
C GLN A 82 -8.86 -7.08 4.11
N ALA A 83 -7.83 -6.25 4.24
CA ALA A 83 -6.78 -6.47 5.23
C ALA A 83 -7.31 -6.44 6.66
N PHE A 84 -8.10 -5.41 7.02
CA PHE A 84 -8.65 -5.27 8.37
C PHE A 84 -9.55 -6.44 8.77
N LEU A 85 -10.48 -6.84 7.90
CA LEU A 85 -11.41 -7.94 8.18
C LEU A 85 -10.67 -9.28 8.26
N ALA A 86 -9.65 -9.49 7.44
CA ALA A 86 -8.84 -10.70 7.48
C ALA A 86 -8.06 -10.80 8.81
N PHE A 87 -7.41 -9.71 9.25
CA PHE A 87 -6.78 -9.66 10.57
C PHE A 87 -7.78 -9.91 11.70
N ARG A 88 -8.95 -9.25 11.66
CA ARG A 88 -9.97 -9.42 12.70
C ARG A 88 -10.49 -10.87 12.75
N THR A 89 -10.77 -11.46 11.60
CA THR A 89 -11.29 -12.82 11.49
C THR A 89 -10.25 -13.84 11.95
N GLY A 90 -8.99 -13.70 11.52
CA GLY A 90 -7.92 -14.59 11.98
C GLY A 90 -7.68 -14.48 13.49
N ARG A 91 -7.79 -13.28 14.07
CA ARG A 91 -7.67 -13.09 15.52
C ARG A 91 -8.79 -13.79 16.28
N THR A 92 -10.01 -13.76 15.75
CA THR A 92 -11.17 -14.51 16.28
C THR A 92 -10.92 -16.02 16.22
N ILE A 93 -10.45 -16.56 15.08
CA ILE A 93 -10.12 -17.99 14.95
C ILE A 93 -9.11 -18.42 16.01
N ILE A 94 -8.04 -17.64 16.21
CA ILE A 94 -7.02 -17.94 17.22
C ILE A 94 -7.60 -17.92 18.63
N SER A 95 -8.46 -16.94 18.94
CA SER A 95 -9.06 -16.80 20.27
C SER A 95 -10.04 -17.93 20.58
N ASP A 96 -10.92 -18.25 19.63
CA ASP A 96 -11.99 -19.23 19.77
C ASP A 96 -11.46 -20.67 19.89
N ALA A 97 -10.26 -20.94 19.35
CA ALA A 97 -9.62 -22.24 19.49
C ALA A 97 -9.34 -22.62 20.95
N GLY A 98 -9.13 -21.65 21.85
CA GLY A 98 -8.90 -21.89 23.28
C GLY A 98 -7.73 -22.83 23.59
N GLY A 99 -6.81 -23.03 22.63
CA GLY A 99 -5.82 -24.11 22.65
C GLY A 99 -5.11 -24.27 21.31
N ALA A 100 -4.65 -25.48 21.01
CA ALA A 100 -4.06 -25.80 19.70
C ALA A 100 -5.14 -25.78 18.61
N LEU A 101 -4.83 -25.18 17.46
CA LEU A 101 -5.73 -25.18 16.30
C LEU A 101 -5.84 -26.59 15.71
N ASP A 102 -7.05 -27.02 15.39
CA ASP A 102 -7.27 -28.19 14.56
C ASP A 102 -6.93 -27.90 13.08
N ALA A 103 -7.06 -28.92 12.23
CA ALA A 103 -6.70 -28.82 10.82
C ALA A 103 -7.57 -27.80 10.05
N ASP A 104 -8.85 -27.71 10.37
CA ASP A 104 -9.79 -26.81 9.69
C ASP A 104 -9.59 -25.37 10.14
N GLN A 105 -9.38 -25.15 11.44
CA GLN A 105 -9.01 -23.86 12.01
C GLN A 105 -7.68 -23.36 11.46
N MET A 106 -6.67 -24.23 11.33
CA MET A 106 -5.37 -23.87 10.75
C MET A 106 -5.51 -23.50 9.27
N ALA A 107 -6.32 -24.23 8.51
CA ALA A 107 -6.60 -23.90 7.11
C ALA A 107 -7.31 -22.55 6.98
N ALA A 108 -8.34 -22.30 7.80
CA ALA A 108 -9.06 -21.03 7.83
C ALA A 108 -8.15 -19.85 8.25
N LEU A 109 -7.28 -20.04 9.25
CA LEU A 109 -6.32 -19.02 9.66
C LEU A 109 -5.30 -18.71 8.55
N THR A 110 -4.86 -19.75 7.83
CA THR A 110 -3.95 -19.61 6.69
C THR A 110 -4.58 -18.78 5.56
N GLU A 111 -5.87 -19.00 5.28
CA GLU A 111 -6.63 -18.18 4.33
C GLU A 111 -6.69 -16.72 4.76
N GLN A 112 -7.00 -16.45 6.04
CA GLN A 112 -7.04 -15.07 6.55
C GLN A 112 -5.66 -14.40 6.50
N ARG A 113 -4.57 -15.12 6.75
CA ARG A 113 -3.21 -14.60 6.58
C ARG A 113 -2.98 -14.16 5.13
N ASP A 114 -3.33 -15.01 4.18
CA ASP A 114 -3.07 -14.76 2.75
C ASP A 114 -3.94 -13.60 2.23
N LEU A 115 -5.18 -13.47 2.68
CA LEU A 115 -6.03 -12.30 2.42
C LEU A 115 -5.43 -11.01 3.01
N ALA A 116 -4.98 -11.06 4.27
CA ALA A 116 -4.43 -9.89 4.95
C ALA A 116 -3.16 -9.37 4.27
N ILE A 117 -2.18 -10.26 4.04
CA ILE A 117 -0.91 -9.87 3.41
C ILE A 117 -1.10 -9.51 1.93
N GLY A 118 -2.01 -10.19 1.23
CA GLY A 118 -2.32 -9.92 -0.17
C GLY A 118 -2.93 -8.54 -0.36
N ALA A 119 -3.94 -8.19 0.44
CA ALA A 119 -4.57 -6.86 0.40
C ALA A 119 -3.59 -5.75 0.81
N TRP A 120 -2.78 -5.98 1.83
CA TRP A 120 -1.74 -5.03 2.24
C TRP A 120 -0.71 -4.80 1.12
N GLU A 121 -0.14 -5.86 0.56
CA GLU A 121 0.85 -5.68 -0.51
C GLU A 121 0.25 -5.09 -1.78
N ALA A 122 -1.00 -5.41 -2.12
CA ALA A 122 -1.72 -4.78 -3.20
C ALA A 122 -1.91 -3.27 -2.98
N ALA A 123 -2.19 -2.82 -1.75
CA ALA A 123 -2.23 -1.40 -1.43
C ALA A 123 -0.86 -0.72 -1.61
N ILE A 124 0.23 -1.40 -1.27
CA ILE A 124 1.60 -0.92 -1.54
C ILE A 124 1.83 -0.79 -3.04
N ALA A 125 1.47 -1.81 -3.82
CA ALA A 125 1.63 -1.80 -5.28
C ALA A 125 0.79 -0.70 -5.95
N ALA A 126 -0.46 -0.51 -5.53
CA ALA A 126 -1.29 0.61 -5.98
C ALA A 126 -0.68 1.97 -5.61
N THR A 127 0.01 2.06 -4.47
CA THR A 127 0.76 3.27 -4.07
C THR A 127 1.98 3.50 -4.97
N VAL A 128 2.68 2.46 -5.42
CA VAL A 128 3.75 2.60 -6.41
C VAL A 128 3.18 3.07 -7.75
N VAL A 129 2.04 2.54 -8.20
CA VAL A 129 1.35 2.99 -9.43
C VAL A 129 0.98 4.48 -9.35
N HIS A 130 0.40 4.92 -8.22
CA HIS A 130 0.10 6.33 -7.95
C HIS A 130 1.34 7.21 -8.12
N TYR A 131 2.46 6.85 -7.49
CA TYR A 131 3.65 7.70 -7.62
C TYR A 131 4.34 7.59 -8.98
N ILE A 132 4.18 6.49 -9.72
CA ILE A 132 4.57 6.46 -11.14
C ILE A 132 3.75 7.50 -11.93
N ASN A 133 2.44 7.58 -11.68
CA ASN A 133 1.55 8.54 -12.32
C ASN A 133 1.93 9.99 -11.97
N ASP A 134 2.18 10.28 -10.69
CA ASP A 134 2.65 11.59 -10.25
C ASP A 134 3.99 11.98 -10.89
N VAL A 135 4.97 11.06 -10.95
CA VAL A 135 6.26 11.31 -11.62
C VAL A 135 6.07 11.58 -13.12
N LEU A 136 5.19 10.82 -13.80
CA LEU A 136 4.86 11.10 -15.20
C LEU A 136 4.24 12.48 -15.38
N GLY A 137 3.37 12.90 -14.45
CA GLY A 137 2.79 14.24 -14.38
C GLY A 137 3.84 15.34 -14.18
N ASP A 138 4.73 15.19 -13.20
CA ASP A 138 5.83 16.12 -12.94
C ASP A 138 6.75 16.27 -14.15
N MET A 139 7.03 15.15 -14.84
CA MET A 139 7.80 15.16 -16.09
C MET A 139 7.07 15.85 -17.25
N GLY A 140 5.75 16.00 -17.18
CA GLY A 140 4.96 16.74 -18.17
C GLY A 140 5.29 18.23 -18.22
N ASP A 141 5.80 18.79 -17.13
CA ASP A 141 6.18 20.20 -17.02
C ASP A 141 7.59 20.50 -17.55
N PHE A 142 8.36 19.48 -17.93
CA PHE A 142 9.70 19.66 -18.46
C PHE A 142 9.74 20.65 -19.62
N ASP A 143 10.78 21.47 -19.67
CA ASP A 143 10.99 22.53 -20.67
C ASP A 143 9.91 23.63 -20.69
N THR A 144 9.02 23.66 -19.69
CA THR A 144 8.06 24.74 -19.48
C THR A 144 8.46 25.61 -18.28
N ALA A 145 7.83 26.79 -18.16
CA ALA A 145 7.98 27.64 -16.98
C ALA A 145 7.33 27.05 -15.72
N ALA A 146 6.53 25.99 -15.84
CA ALA A 146 5.89 25.31 -14.70
C ALA A 146 6.88 24.44 -13.92
N TYR A 147 7.97 23.97 -14.54
CA TYR A 147 9.02 23.22 -13.85
C TYR A 147 9.97 24.15 -13.09
N ASP A 148 9.45 24.75 -12.02
CA ASP A 148 10.19 25.62 -11.11
C ASP A 148 10.82 24.84 -9.93
N HIS A 149 11.24 25.57 -8.89
CA HIS A 149 11.83 24.95 -7.70
C HIS A 149 10.86 24.03 -6.96
N ASP A 150 9.59 24.43 -6.84
CA ASP A 150 8.59 23.67 -6.10
C ASP A 150 8.19 22.41 -6.88
N ALA A 151 8.07 22.52 -8.22
CA ALA A 151 7.89 21.38 -9.10
C ALA A 151 9.05 20.38 -9.00
N PHE A 152 10.30 20.85 -8.96
CA PHE A 152 11.45 19.97 -8.71
C PHE A 152 11.37 19.26 -7.36
N LEU A 153 10.97 19.94 -6.29
CA LEU A 153 10.82 19.32 -4.97
C LEU A 153 9.71 18.26 -4.95
N ASN A 154 8.60 18.52 -5.62
CA ASN A 154 7.53 17.53 -5.78
C ASN A 154 7.99 16.32 -6.58
N HIS A 155 8.66 16.53 -7.71
CA HIS A 155 9.22 15.44 -8.51
C HIS A 155 10.20 14.57 -7.72
N ALA A 156 11.12 15.19 -6.98
CA ALA A 156 12.05 14.46 -6.12
C ALA A 156 11.33 13.67 -5.02
N LYS A 157 10.30 14.26 -4.41
CA LYS A 157 9.45 13.62 -3.39
C LYS A 157 8.72 12.42 -3.98
N HIS A 158 7.92 12.60 -5.04
CA HIS A 158 7.14 11.53 -5.67
C HIS A 158 8.02 10.38 -6.15
N TRP A 159 9.16 10.67 -6.78
CA TRP A 159 10.12 9.63 -7.18
C TRP A 159 10.68 8.87 -5.98
N SER A 160 11.03 9.56 -4.89
CA SER A 160 11.57 8.92 -3.69
C SER A 160 10.53 8.05 -2.97
N GLU A 161 9.26 8.49 -2.94
CA GLU A 161 8.16 7.71 -2.39
C GLU A 161 7.89 6.47 -3.26
N MET A 162 7.84 6.62 -4.58
CA MET A 162 7.74 5.51 -5.55
C MET A 162 8.82 4.44 -5.30
N LYS A 163 10.10 4.84 -5.26
CA LYS A 163 11.22 3.91 -5.03
C LYS A 163 11.14 3.27 -3.66
N GLY A 164 10.81 4.04 -2.61
CA GLY A 164 10.68 3.55 -1.24
C GLY A 164 9.61 2.47 -1.10
N PHE A 165 8.41 2.70 -1.64
CA PHE A 165 7.33 1.70 -1.63
C PHE A 165 7.68 0.47 -2.46
N ALA A 166 8.30 0.64 -3.63
CA ALA A 166 8.70 -0.48 -4.47
C ALA A 166 9.69 -1.43 -3.79
N MET A 167 10.58 -0.90 -2.93
CA MET A 167 11.51 -1.74 -2.16
C MET A 167 10.82 -2.66 -1.14
N MET A 168 9.55 -2.41 -0.77
CA MET A 168 8.87 -3.21 0.26
C MET A 168 8.58 -4.65 -0.19
N PHE A 169 8.43 -4.90 -1.50
CA PHE A 169 8.08 -6.22 -2.03
C PHE A 169 9.12 -7.30 -1.68
N GLN A 170 10.39 -6.92 -1.48
CA GLN A 170 11.46 -7.85 -1.12
C GLN A 170 11.25 -8.53 0.25
N PHE A 171 10.37 -7.98 1.09
CA PHE A 171 10.09 -8.49 2.43
C PHE A 171 8.90 -9.45 2.48
N ASN A 172 8.13 -9.58 1.40
CA ASN A 172 7.05 -10.56 1.33
C ASN A 172 7.51 -11.83 0.55
N PRO A 173 7.76 -12.97 1.23
CA PRO A 173 8.08 -14.22 0.54
C PRO A 173 6.91 -14.80 -0.26
N ARG A 174 5.70 -14.25 -0.12
CA ARG A 174 4.49 -14.60 -0.87
C ARG A 174 4.11 -13.54 -1.91
N SER A 175 5.02 -12.62 -2.24
CA SER A 175 4.72 -11.56 -3.21
C SER A 175 4.25 -12.14 -4.55
N PRO A 176 3.17 -11.61 -5.15
CA PRO A 176 2.82 -11.91 -6.54
C PRO A 176 3.90 -11.45 -7.53
N LEU A 177 4.73 -10.47 -7.12
CA LEU A 177 5.84 -9.97 -7.91
C LEU A 177 7.05 -10.90 -7.75
N GLY A 178 7.27 -11.74 -8.78
CA GLY A 178 8.40 -12.67 -8.79
C GLY A 178 9.76 -11.93 -8.79
N ARG A 179 10.83 -12.63 -8.38
CA ARG A 179 12.18 -12.06 -8.26
C ARG A 179 12.64 -11.34 -9.54
N ASP A 180 12.43 -11.94 -10.70
CA ASP A 180 12.88 -11.35 -11.97
C ASP A 180 12.09 -10.08 -12.30
N GLN A 181 10.78 -10.08 -12.01
CA GLN A 181 9.93 -8.89 -12.16
C GLN A 181 10.31 -7.78 -11.16
N PHE A 182 10.69 -8.14 -9.94
CA PHE A 182 11.21 -7.18 -8.95
C PHE A 182 12.51 -6.52 -9.41
N VAL A 183 13.44 -7.29 -9.96
CA VAL A 183 14.69 -6.76 -10.52
C VAL A 183 14.41 -5.87 -11.73
N GLN A 184 13.52 -6.31 -12.63
CA GLN A 184 13.12 -5.52 -13.80
C GLN A 184 12.43 -4.21 -13.38
N LEU A 185 11.49 -4.26 -12.43
CA LEU A 185 10.83 -3.10 -11.87
C LEU A 185 11.86 -2.08 -11.39
N HIS A 186 12.80 -2.47 -10.53
CA HIS A 186 13.81 -1.55 -10.02
C HIS A 186 14.80 -1.06 -11.08
N THR A 187 15.06 -1.83 -12.12
CA THR A 187 15.84 -1.36 -13.27
C THR A 187 15.10 -0.24 -14.01
N LEU A 188 13.80 -0.40 -14.24
CA LEU A 188 12.95 0.58 -14.93
C LEU A 188 12.74 1.86 -14.11
N LEU A 189 12.58 1.75 -12.79
CA LEU A 189 12.45 2.90 -11.89
C LEU A 189 13.75 3.70 -11.73
N GLY A 190 14.90 3.09 -12.04
CA GLY A 190 16.22 3.69 -11.84
C GLY A 190 16.60 3.92 -10.38
N ASP A 191 17.77 4.53 -10.17
CA ASP A 191 18.32 4.85 -8.84
C ASP A 191 18.35 6.35 -8.53
N ALA A 192 17.89 7.18 -9.48
CA ALA A 192 17.62 8.60 -9.33
C ALA A 192 16.54 9.05 -10.34
N PRO A 193 15.79 10.14 -10.08
CA PRO A 193 14.87 10.68 -11.07
C PRO A 193 15.65 11.25 -12.26
N VAL A 194 15.11 11.11 -13.48
CA VAL A 194 15.59 11.83 -14.65
C VAL A 194 15.16 13.29 -14.55
N LEU A 195 16.09 14.23 -14.67
CA LEU A 195 15.83 15.68 -14.61
C LEU A 195 15.85 16.31 -16.00
N PRO A 196 15.28 17.51 -16.21
CA PRO A 196 15.24 18.16 -17.53
C PRO A 196 16.61 18.28 -18.21
N ALA A 197 17.68 18.47 -17.43
CA ALA A 197 19.05 18.57 -17.93
C ALA A 197 19.57 17.30 -18.64
N ALA A 198 18.91 16.15 -18.48
CA ALA A 198 19.23 14.92 -19.21
C ALA A 198 18.82 14.98 -20.69
N GLY A 199 17.96 15.93 -21.07
CA GLY A 199 17.48 16.13 -22.43
C GLY A 199 16.26 15.28 -22.80
N ALA A 200 15.54 15.71 -23.83
CA ALA A 200 14.24 15.16 -24.22
C ALA A 200 14.27 13.64 -24.50
N GLY A 201 15.32 13.14 -25.17
CA GLY A 201 15.44 11.69 -25.45
C GLY A 201 15.51 10.84 -24.18
N ALA A 202 16.32 11.25 -23.20
CA ALA A 202 16.40 10.54 -21.92
C ALA A 202 15.09 10.65 -21.12
N ALA A 203 14.39 11.78 -21.22
CA ALA A 203 13.08 11.94 -20.60
C ALA A 203 12.04 11.01 -21.23
N ASP A 204 12.02 10.87 -22.56
CA ASP A 204 11.09 9.99 -23.27
C ASP A 204 11.36 8.50 -22.98
N ASP A 205 12.63 8.09 -22.98
CA ASP A 205 13.03 6.72 -22.61
C ASP A 205 12.60 6.39 -21.17
N TYR A 206 12.71 7.35 -20.26
CA TYR A 206 12.31 7.16 -18.87
C TYR A 206 10.79 7.12 -18.68
N ARG A 207 10.03 7.95 -19.40
CA ARG A 207 8.55 7.84 -19.42
C ARG A 207 8.10 6.46 -19.91
N ALA A 208 8.74 5.92 -20.94
CA ALA A 208 8.46 4.57 -21.42
C ALA A 208 8.78 3.52 -20.35
N SER A 209 9.93 3.65 -19.67
CA SER A 209 10.34 2.76 -18.58
C SER A 209 9.34 2.76 -17.42
N LEU A 210 8.86 3.94 -17.02
CA LEU A 210 7.85 4.09 -15.98
C LEU A 210 6.52 3.43 -16.34
N ARG A 211 6.07 3.57 -17.59
CA ARG A 211 4.85 2.90 -18.07
C ARG A 211 5.00 1.38 -18.09
N GLU A 212 6.18 0.87 -18.46
CA GLU A 212 6.49 -0.57 -18.39
C GLU A 212 6.48 -1.07 -16.94
N ALA A 213 7.12 -0.35 -16.02
CA ALA A 213 7.13 -0.64 -14.58
C ALA A 213 5.70 -0.73 -14.02
N ARG A 214 4.85 0.24 -14.40
CA ARG A 214 3.43 0.26 -14.06
C ARG A 214 2.68 -0.95 -14.62
N GLY A 215 2.99 -1.36 -15.85
CA GLY A 215 2.44 -2.56 -16.48
C GLY A 215 2.81 -3.86 -15.75
N ILE A 216 4.05 -3.97 -15.24
CA ILE A 216 4.48 -5.11 -14.43
C ILE A 216 3.63 -5.24 -13.16
N LEU A 217 3.42 -4.12 -12.45
CA LEU A 217 2.59 -4.09 -11.25
C LEU A 217 1.12 -4.41 -11.56
N ALA A 218 0.56 -3.79 -12.60
CA ALA A 218 -0.81 -4.04 -13.02
C ALA A 218 -1.06 -5.53 -13.30
N ALA A 219 -0.12 -6.19 -13.99
CA ALA A 219 -0.21 -7.61 -14.28
C ALA A 219 -0.03 -8.50 -13.03
N ALA A 220 0.95 -8.20 -12.19
CA ALA A 220 1.26 -9.01 -11.00
C ALA A 220 0.11 -9.00 -9.97
N TYR A 221 -0.54 -7.85 -9.79
CA TYR A 221 -1.62 -7.68 -8.81
C TYR A 221 -3.02 -7.68 -9.44
N ALA A 222 -3.12 -7.97 -10.74
CA ALA A 222 -4.37 -8.01 -11.51
C ALA A 222 -5.23 -6.75 -11.35
N PHE A 223 -4.58 -5.57 -11.37
CA PHE A 223 -5.29 -4.31 -11.28
C PHE A 223 -6.10 -4.02 -12.53
N ASP A 224 -7.29 -3.47 -12.34
CA ASP A 224 -8.13 -3.01 -13.44
C ASP A 224 -7.47 -1.84 -14.16
N ALA A 225 -7.56 -1.82 -15.50
CA ALA A 225 -6.98 -0.78 -16.34
C ALA A 225 -7.49 0.63 -15.97
N ALA A 226 -8.72 0.75 -15.46
CA ALA A 226 -9.28 2.02 -15.02
C ALA A 226 -8.51 2.66 -13.86
N ASN A 227 -7.73 1.89 -13.09
CA ASN A 227 -6.92 2.40 -11.98
C ASN A 227 -5.47 2.74 -12.38
N ILE A 228 -5.04 2.37 -13.59
CA ILE A 228 -3.63 2.45 -13.98
C ILE A 228 -3.22 3.86 -14.42
N GLY A 229 -4.11 4.59 -15.08
CA GLY A 229 -3.82 5.90 -15.66
C GLY A 229 -3.26 5.82 -17.07
N ASP A 230 -3.35 6.93 -17.79
CA ASP A 230 -2.93 7.06 -19.17
C ASP A 230 -1.41 7.27 -19.33
N ASP A 231 -0.98 7.63 -20.53
CA ASP A 231 0.42 7.88 -20.85
C ASP A 231 1.01 9.09 -20.11
N ALA A 232 0.18 10.06 -19.71
CA ALA A 232 0.56 11.23 -18.93
C ALA A 232 0.38 11.04 -17.42
N GLY A 233 0.05 9.82 -16.98
CA GLY A 233 -0.23 9.52 -15.57
C GLY A 233 -1.59 10.04 -15.09
N GLN A 234 -2.52 10.35 -15.99
CA GLN A 234 -3.84 10.90 -15.64
C GLN A 234 -4.93 9.82 -15.65
N GLY A 235 -5.99 10.02 -14.88
CA GLY A 235 -7.18 9.14 -14.91
C GLY A 235 -6.99 7.76 -14.29
N GLY A 236 -5.96 7.57 -13.47
CA GLY A 236 -5.77 6.42 -12.59
C GLY A 236 -5.53 6.88 -11.16
N TRP A 237 -4.97 6.00 -10.34
CA TRP A 237 -4.53 6.32 -8.97
C TRP A 237 -3.54 7.47 -8.90
#